data_AF-A0AAU8XEW5-F1
#
_entry.id   AF-A0AAU8XEW5-F1
#
_cell.length_a   1.000
_cell.length_b   1.000
_cell.length_c   1.000
_cell.angle_alpha   90.00
_cell.angle_beta   90.00
_cell.angle_gamma   90.00
#
_symmetry.space_group_name_H-M   'P 1'
#
loop_
_entity.id
_entity.type
_entity.pdbx_description
1 polymer ?
#
loop_
_entity_poly.entity_id
_entity_poly.type
_entity_poly.pdbx_seq_one_letter_code
_entity_poly.pdbx_strand_id
1 'polypeptide(L)'
;MPNKISINEIYDKPLNFLIGAGASYGLFPTLALDIKNMWDESQTIETLATHFQHENSQSLYTLLFMHYYKECIEPVMQFNRKRLMNPTFQAGN
;
A
#
# COMPACT_ATOMS: atom_id res chain seq x y z
N MET A 1 -12.82 -20.22 -19.05
CA MET A 1 -12.68 -21.22 -17.96
C MET A 1 -11.51 -20.77 -17.09
N PRO A 2 -11.65 -20.60 -15.77
CA PRO A 2 -10.54 -20.16 -14.95
C PRO A 2 -9.52 -21.30 -14.86
N ASN A 3 -8.28 -21.02 -15.25
CA ASN A 3 -7.19 -21.98 -15.24
C ASN A 3 -6.80 -22.22 -13.77
N LYS A 4 -7.35 -23.26 -13.15
CA LYS A 4 -7.01 -23.66 -11.78
C LYS A 4 -5.64 -24.33 -11.81
N ILE A 5 -4.63 -23.64 -11.32
CA ILE A 5 -3.31 -24.24 -11.09
C ILE A 5 -3.46 -25.20 -9.91
N SER A 6 -3.12 -26.47 -10.11
CA SER A 6 -3.17 -27.49 -9.06
C SER A 6 -1.98 -27.30 -8.11
N ILE A 7 -2.19 -27.45 -6.79
CA ILE A 7 -1.11 -27.31 -5.79
C ILE A 7 0.05 -28.29 -6.06
N ASN A 8 -0.27 -29.46 -6.63
CA ASN A 8 0.70 -30.47 -7.03
C ASN A 8 1.57 -30.05 -8.23
N GLU A 9 1.13 -29.05 -9.02
CA GLU A 9 1.89 -28.51 -10.15
C GLU A 9 2.89 -27.41 -9.74
N ILE A 10 2.75 -26.92 -8.50
CA ILE A 10 3.54 -25.86 -7.87
C ILE A 10 4.57 -26.45 -6.88
N TYR A 11 4.27 -27.61 -6.30
CA TYR A 11 5.13 -28.30 -5.35
C TYR A 11 6.49 -28.67 -5.98
N ASP A 12 7.59 -28.45 -5.25
CA ASP A 12 8.99 -28.69 -5.65
C ASP A 12 9.51 -27.94 -6.88
N LYS A 13 8.85 -26.86 -7.30
CA LYS A 13 9.42 -25.93 -8.30
C LYS A 13 10.14 -24.77 -7.63
N PRO A 14 11.25 -24.26 -8.19
CA PRO A 14 11.89 -23.04 -7.71
C PRO A 14 10.98 -21.84 -8.04
N LEU A 15 10.11 -21.47 -7.10
CA LEU A 15 9.20 -20.34 -7.22
C LEU A 15 9.88 -19.08 -6.70
N ASN A 16 9.75 -17.99 -7.45
CA ASN A 16 10.13 -16.66 -7.00
C ASN A 16 8.86 -15.85 -6.79
N PHE A 17 8.57 -15.48 -5.55
CA PHE A 17 7.43 -14.63 -5.22
C PHE A 17 7.82 -13.16 -5.37
N LEU A 18 7.17 -12.45 -6.30
CA LEU A 18 7.25 -11.00 -6.39
C LEU A 18 6.06 -10.39 -5.65
N ILE A 19 6.30 -9.89 -4.45
CA ILE A 19 5.27 -9.27 -3.60
C ILE A 19 5.33 -7.75 -3.86
N GLY A 20 4.30 -7.21 -4.51
CA GLY A 20 4.14 -5.76 -4.73
C GLY A 20 3.40 -5.06 -3.58
N ALA A 21 3.39 -3.73 -3.56
CA ALA A 21 2.69 -2.93 -2.55
C ALA A 21 1.17 -3.20 -2.46
N GLY A 22 0.55 -3.72 -3.53
CA GLY A 22 -0.84 -4.17 -3.51
C GLY A 22 -1.07 -5.49 -2.76
N ALA A 23 -0.04 -6.33 -2.61
CA ALA A 23 -0.14 -7.57 -1.85
C ALA A 23 -0.10 -7.36 -0.32
N SER A 24 0.28 -6.15 0.12
CA SER A 24 0.12 -5.71 1.51
C SER A 24 -1.20 -4.99 1.78
N TYR A 25 -2.15 -4.96 0.84
CA TYR A 25 -3.48 -4.39 1.07
C TYR A 25 -4.13 -5.05 2.30
N GLY A 26 -4.40 -4.24 3.33
CA GLY A 26 -4.90 -4.69 4.63
C GLY A 26 -3.84 -4.88 5.73
N LEU A 27 -2.55 -4.95 5.39
CA LEU A 27 -1.43 -4.98 6.34
C LEU A 27 -0.64 -3.66 6.38
N PHE A 28 -0.44 -3.02 5.23
CA PHE A 28 0.24 -1.73 5.13
C PHE A 28 -0.58 -0.70 4.33
N PRO A 29 -0.42 0.60 4.64
CA PRO A 29 -1.09 1.68 3.92
C PRO A 29 -0.71 1.71 2.43
N THR A 30 -1.65 2.13 1.59
CA THR A 30 -1.45 2.27 0.14
C THR A 30 -1.22 3.71 -0.27
N LEU A 31 -0.55 3.92 -1.40
CA LEU A 31 -0.31 5.26 -1.97
C LEU A 31 -1.56 5.88 -2.63
N ALA A 32 -2.65 5.11 -2.75
CA ALA A 32 -3.93 5.61 -3.26
C ALA A 32 -4.55 6.61 -2.28
N LEU A 33 -5.10 7.69 -2.83
CA LEU A 33 -5.76 8.75 -2.08
C LEU A 33 -7.27 8.72 -2.36
N ASP A 34 -8.07 9.14 -1.38
CA ASP A 34 -9.51 9.39 -1.57
C ASP A 34 -9.73 10.78 -2.22
N ILE A 35 -9.00 10.99 -3.32
CA ILE A 35 -9.04 12.21 -4.13
C ILE A 35 -9.27 11.78 -5.56
N LYS A 36 -10.23 12.43 -6.21
CA LYS A 36 -10.51 12.25 -7.63
C LYS A 36 -10.23 13.53 -8.39
N ASN A 37 -9.75 13.39 -9.62
CA ASN A 37 -9.59 14.53 -10.52
C ASN A 37 -10.92 14.90 -11.20
N MET A 38 -10.87 15.89 -12.11
CA MET A 38 -12.03 16.35 -12.87
C MET A 38 -12.65 15.30 -13.81
N TRP A 39 -11.96 14.18 -14.05
CA TRP A 39 -12.41 13.05 -14.86
C TRP A 39 -12.86 11.85 -14.02
N ASP A 40 -13.05 12.04 -12.70
CA ASP A 40 -13.42 10.99 -11.73
C ASP A 40 -12.35 9.90 -11.52
N GLU A 41 -11.10 10.16 -11.93
CA GLU A 41 -10.01 9.21 -11.77
C GLU A 41 -9.34 9.35 -10.39
N SER A 42 -9.18 8.23 -9.69
CA SER A 42 -8.46 8.18 -8.41
C SER A 42 -7.02 8.66 -8.54
N GLN A 43 -6.57 9.45 -7.57
CA GLN A 43 -5.22 9.97 -7.50
C GLN A 43 -4.37 9.16 -6.53
N THR A 44 -3.05 9.18 -6.73
CA THR A 44 -2.08 8.65 -5.77
C THR A 44 -1.13 9.74 -5.28
N ILE A 45 -0.35 9.43 -4.25
CA ILE A 45 0.76 10.27 -3.80
C ILE A 45 1.68 10.64 -4.97
N GLU A 46 2.02 9.69 -5.84
CA GLU A 46 2.91 9.93 -6.98
C GLU A 46 2.29 10.84 -8.04
N THR A 47 1.00 10.66 -8.34
CA THR A 47 0.30 11.50 -9.32
C THR A 47 0.30 12.96 -8.86
N LEU A 48 -0.08 13.21 -7.60
CA LEU A 48 -0.09 14.56 -7.04
C LEU A 48 1.31 15.12 -6.83
N ALA A 49 2.29 14.31 -6.42
CA ALA A 49 3.67 14.74 -6.26
C ALA A 49 4.25 15.24 -7.59
N THR A 50 4.06 14.45 -8.66
CA THR A 50 4.47 14.83 -10.01
C THR A 50 3.80 16.12 -10.46
N HIS A 51 2.48 16.25 -10.21
CA HIS A 51 1.73 17.44 -10.55
C HIS A 51 2.24 18.68 -9.80
N PHE A 52 2.43 18.63 -8.48
CA PHE A 52 2.91 19.76 -7.70
C PHE A 52 4.36 20.14 -7.99
N GLN A 53 5.20 19.18 -8.37
CA GLN A 53 6.56 19.48 -8.87
C GLN A 53 6.51 20.22 -10.20
N HIS A 54 5.64 19.81 -11.12
CA HIS A 54 5.47 20.47 -12.41
C HIS A 54 4.92 21.90 -12.26
N GLU A 55 3.94 22.10 -11.37
CA GLU A 55 3.39 23.42 -11.02
C GLU A 55 4.31 24.24 -10.09
N ASN A 56 5.52 23.75 -9.79
CA ASN A 56 6.50 24.36 -8.89
C ASN A 56 5.91 24.78 -7.52
N SER A 57 4.92 24.01 -7.04
CA SER A 57 4.12 24.29 -5.86
C SER A 57 4.74 23.61 -4.63
N GLN A 58 5.90 24.11 -4.19
CA GLN A 58 6.70 23.50 -3.13
C GLN A 58 5.96 23.29 -1.80
N SER A 59 5.04 24.21 -1.46
CA SER A 59 4.25 24.11 -0.23
C SER A 59 3.29 22.92 -0.27
N LEU A 60 2.60 22.72 -1.39
CA LEU A 60 1.68 21.58 -1.59
C LEU A 60 2.44 20.26 -1.67
N TYR A 61 3.58 20.25 -2.36
CA TYR A 61 4.47 19.09 -2.37
C TYR A 61 4.93 18.70 -0.96
N THR A 62 5.29 19.69 -0.14
CA THR A 62 5.72 19.46 1.26
C THR A 62 4.58 18.90 2.10
N LEU A 63 3.36 19.44 1.96
CA LEU A 63 2.18 18.93 2.66
C LEU A 63 1.86 17.48 2.26
N LEU A 64 1.92 17.19 0.96
CA LEU A 64 1.71 15.84 0.45
C LEU A 64 2.77 14.86 0.99
N PHE A 65 4.03 15.28 1.07
CA PHE A 65 5.10 14.49 1.66
C PHE A 65 4.86 14.22 3.15
N MET A 66 4.43 15.24 3.91
CA MET A 66 4.10 15.05 5.34
C MET A 66 2.93 14.08 5.53
N HIS A 67 1.91 14.17 4.67
CA HIS A 67 0.81 13.20 4.66
C HIS A 67 1.31 11.79 4.34
N TYR A 68 2.12 11.62 3.29
CA TYR A 68 2.73 10.33 2.94
C TYR A 68 3.55 9.76 4.11
N TYR A 69 4.34 10.59 4.79
CA TYR A 69 5.09 10.16 5.95
C TYR A 69 4.18 9.65 7.07
N LYS A 70 3.16 10.43 7.45
CA LYS A 70 2.24 10.11 8.54
C LYS A 70 1.38 8.89 8.26
N GLU A 71 0.86 8.77 7.04
CA GLU A 71 -0.10 7.73 6.71
C GLU A 71 0.56 6.45 6.23
N CYS A 72 1.75 6.50 5.62
CA CYS A 72 2.38 5.32 5.02
C CYS A 72 3.69 4.91 5.71
N ILE A 73 4.62 5.85 5.93
CA ILE A 73 5.96 5.52 6.43
C ILE A 73 5.94 5.24 7.93
N GLU A 74 5.39 6.15 8.72
CA GLU A 74 5.40 6.07 10.18
C GLU A 74 4.70 4.79 10.72
N PRO A 75 3.53 4.38 10.21
CA PRO A 75 2.88 3.15 10.69
C PRO A 75 3.72 1.90 10.42
N VAL A 76 4.41 1.85 9.28
CA VAL A 76 5.32 0.75 8.93
C VAL A 76 6.56 0.75 9.82
N MET A 77 7.12 1.93 10.12
CA MET A 77 8.27 2.04 11.03
C MET A 77 7.92 1.61 12.46
N GLN A 78 6.71 1.89 12.91
CA GLN A 78 6.22 1.52 14.24
C GLN A 78 5.65 0.08 14.29
N PHE A 79 5.56 -0.60 13.14
CA PHE A 79 5.03 -1.94 13.05
C PHE A 79 5.91 -2.92 13.82
N ASN A 80 5.37 -3.44 14.93
CA ASN A 80 6.03 -4.45 15.74
C ASN A 80 5.42 -5.83 15.46
N ARG A 81 6.20 -6.70 14.80
CA ARG A 81 5.82 -8.09 14.46
C ARG A 81 5.32 -8.90 15.66
N LYS A 82 5.79 -8.61 16.88
CA LYS A 82 5.36 -9.32 18.10
C LYS A 82 3.85 -9.17 18.37
N ARG A 83 3.21 -8.11 17.88
CA ARG A 83 1.78 -7.86 18.04
C ARG A 83 0.90 -8.88 17.28
N LEU A 84 1.35 -9.36 16.13
CA LEU A 84 0.62 -10.35 15.31
C LEU A 84 0.75 -11.79 15.81
N MET A 85 1.74 -12.06 16.66
CA MET A 85 2.02 -13.40 17.17
C MET A 85 1.37 -13.68 18.54
N ASN A 86 0.55 -12.76 19.04
CA ASN A 86 -0.22 -12.98 20.27
C ASN A 86 -1.54 -13.71 19.92
N PRO A 87 -1.73 -14.97 20.37
CA PRO A 87 -2.91 -15.78 20.04
C PRO A 87 -4.23 -15.30 20.70
N THR A 88 -4.22 -14.16 21.39
CA THR A 88 -5.39 -13.61 22.10
C THR A 88 -6.23 -12.63 21.30
N PHE A 89 -5.91 -12.36 20.02
CA PHE A 89 -6.84 -11.63 19.13
C PHE A 89 -7.97 -12.58 18.66
N GLN A 90 -8.78 -13.03 19.61
CA GLN A 90 -10.16 -13.39 19.34
C GLN A 90 -10.89 -12.06 19.10
N ALA A 91 -11.52 -11.93 17.94
CA ALA A 91 -12.37 -10.79 17.60
C ALA A 91 -13.37 -10.56 18.74
N GLY A 92 -13.26 -9.42 19.42
CA GLY A 92 -14.19 -9.00 20.45
C GLY A 92 -15.31 -8.17 19.83
N ASN A 93 -16.53 -8.69 19.98
CA ASN A 93 -17.87 -8.07 19.87
C ASN A 93 -18.04 -6.82 19.01
#